data_AF-A0A972UF24-F1
#
_entry.id   AF-A0A972UF24-F1
#
_cell.length_a   1.000
_cell.length_b   1.000
_cell.length_c   1.000
_cell.angle_alpha   90.00
_cell.angle_beta   90.00
_cell.angle_gamma   90.00
#
_symmetry.space_group_name_H-M   'P 1'
#
loop_
_entity.id
_entity.type
_entity.pdbx_description
1 polymer ?
#
loop_
_entity_poly.entity_id
_entity_poly.type
_entity_poly.pdbx_seq_one_letter_code
_entity_poly.pdbx_strand_id
1 'polypeptide(L)' 'VLTMQTAMGFVLTVLTIHMMPVMVEWVGWRYAFVVLVPGPVFGVWAMARLRAHPDAAKLAGGRR' A
#
# COMPACT_ATOMS: atom_id res chain seq x y z
N VAL A 1 18.47 -4.82 -3.70
CA VAL A 1 17.09 -4.99 -3.17
C VAL A 1 16.57 -3.69 -2.56
N LEU A 2 17.31 -3.02 -1.68
CA LEU A 2 16.88 -1.75 -1.06
C LEU A 2 16.65 -0.62 -2.08
N THR A 3 17.52 -0.48 -3.09
CA THR A 3 17.35 0.52 -4.17
C THR A 3 16.07 0.31 -4.99
N MET A 4 15.70 -0.95 -5.24
CA MET A 4 14.44 -1.27 -5.93
C MET A 4 13.24 -0.95 -5.04
N GLN A 5 13.32 -1.28 -3.75
CA GLN A 5 12.28 -0.96 -2.77
C GLN A 5 12.07 0.56 -2.64
N THR A 6 13.14 1.34 -2.56
CA THR A 6 13.05 2.80 -2.49
C THR A 6 12.52 3.39 -3.80
N ALA A 7 12.99 2.90 -4.95
CA ALA A 7 12.47 3.32 -6.26
C ALA A 7 10.97 3.03 -6.40
N MET A 8 10.51 1.83 -6.01
CA MET A 8 9.09 1.47 -6.00
C MET A 8 8.27 2.39 -5.10
N GLY A 9 8.75 2.69 -3.89
CA GLY A 9 8.08 3.60 -2.96
C GLY A 9 7.97 5.03 -3.50
N PHE A 10 9.02 5.50 -4.17
CA PHE A 10 9.01 6.81 -4.81
C PHE A 10 8.02 6.87 -5.98
N VAL A 11 8.05 5.87 -6.87
CA VAL A 11 7.10 5.75 -7.99
C VAL A 11 5.66 5.72 -7.49
N LEU A 12 5.38 4.94 -6.44
CA LEU A 12 4.05 4.87 -5.83
C LEU A 12 3.58 6.25 -5.34
N THR A 13 4.46 7.00 -4.67
CA THR A 13 4.14 8.34 -4.17
C THR A 13 3.87 9.31 -5.32
N VAL A 14 4.75 9.36 -6.33
CA VAL A 14 4.60 10.23 -7.50
C VAL A 14 3.30 9.92 -8.24
N LEU A 15 3.02 8.64 -8.48
CA LEU A 15 1.80 8.19 -9.13
C LEU A 15 0.56 8.66 -8.36
N THR A 16 0.57 8.51 -7.02
CA THR A 16 -0.55 8.93 -6.16
C THR A 16 -0.81 10.42 -6.27
N ILE A 17 0.24 11.26 -6.20
CA ILE A 17 0.11 12.72 -6.32
C ILE A 17 -0.46 13.11 -7.68
N HIS A 18 -0.03 12.45 -8.76
CA HIS A 18 -0.52 12.74 -10.10
C HIS A 18 -1.96 12.27 -10.35
N MET A 19 -2.39 11.20 -9.67
CA MET A 19 -3.75 10.68 -9.76
C MET A 19 -4.78 11.55 -9.01
N MET A 20 -4.36 12.16 -7.90
CA MET A 20 -5.25 12.99 -7.05
C MET A 20 -6.04 14.07 -7.79
N PRO A 21 -5.45 14.93 -8.65
CA PRO A 21 -6.22 15.96 -9.35
C PRO A 21 -7.30 15.37 -10.25
N VAL A 22 -6.99 14.30 -11.00
CA VAL A 22 -7.96 13.61 -11.86
C VAL A 22 -9.13 13.07 -11.03
N MET A 23 -8.85 12.50 -9.85
CA MET A 23 -9.91 11.99 -8.98
C MET A 23 -10.76 13.10 -8.36
N VAL A 24 -10.14 14.23 -7.98
CA VAL A 24 -10.88 15.39 -7.47
C VAL A 24 -11.79 15.98 -8.55
N GLU A 25 -11.36 16.03 -9.81
CA GLU A 25 -12.21 16.50 -10.91
C GLU A 25 -13.43 15.59 -11.14
N TRP A 26 -13.25 14.28 -11.00
CA TRP A 26 -14.31 13.32 -11.33
C TRP A 26 -15.31 13.12 -10.19
N VAL A 27 -14.84 13.10 -8.94
CA VAL A 27 -15.63 12.68 -7.78
C VAL A 27 -15.71 13.75 -6.70
N GLY A 28 -14.99 14.86 -6.84
CA GLY A 28 -14.92 15.93 -5.86
C GLY A 28 -14.11 15.56 -4.61
N TRP A 29 -13.79 16.58 -3.80
CA TRP A 29 -12.99 16.43 -2.57
C TRP A 29 -13.60 15.46 -1.55
N ARG A 30 -14.94 15.33 -1.52
CA ARG A 30 -15.66 14.45 -0.59
C ARG A 30 -15.28 12.97 -0.78
N TYR A 31 -15.00 12.53 -2.00
CA TYR A 31 -14.70 11.13 -2.30
C TYR A 31 -13.26 10.89 -2.74
N ALA A 32 -12.44 11.94 -2.90
CA ALA A 32 -11.05 11.81 -3.31
C ALA A 32 -10.24 10.87 -2.39
N PHE A 33 -10.51 10.86 -1.09
CA PHE A 33 -9.86 9.97 -0.13
C PHE A 33 -10.34 8.51 -0.20
N VAL A 34 -11.54 8.25 -0.72
CA VAL A 34 -12.06 6.88 -0.87
C VAL A 34 -11.21 6.11 -1.89
N VAL A 35 -10.65 6.81 -2.89
CA VAL A 35 -9.73 6.21 -3.87
C VAL A 35 -8.44 5.68 -3.23
N LEU A 36 -8.07 6.15 -2.02
CA LEU A 36 -6.90 5.61 -1.31
C LEU A 36 -7.18 4.28 -0.60
N VAL A 37 -8.45 3.94 -0.31
CA VAL A 37 -8.86 2.72 0.43
C VAL A 37 -8.30 1.41 -0.14
N PRO A 38 -8.17 1.21 -1.47
CA PRO A 38 -7.54 0.02 -2.03
C PRO A 38 -6.13 -0.22 -1.46
N GLY A 39 -5.34 0.83 -1.22
CA GLY A 39 -3.97 0.72 -0.70
C GLY A 39 -3.91 -0.01 0.66
N PRO A 40 -4.60 0.49 1.71
CA PRO A 40 -4.73 -0.20 2.99
C PRO A 40 -5.34 -1.60 2.87
N VAL A 41 -6.32 -1.82 1.99
CA VAL A 41 -6.92 -3.14 1.79
C VAL A 41 -5.88 -4.14 1.28
N PHE A 42 -5.10 -3.77 0.26
CA PHE A 42 -4.01 -4.61 -0.23
C PHE A 42 -2.91 -4.79 0.82
N GLY A 43 -2.61 -3.77 1.61
CA GLY A 43 -1.64 -3.86 2.71
C GLY A 43 -2.07 -4.85 3.80
N VAL A 44 -3.33 -4.76 4.25
CA VAL A 44 -3.91 -5.70 5.22
C VAL A 44 -3.96 -7.11 4.65
N TRP A 45 -4.37 -7.27 3.40
CA TRP A 45 -4.37 -8.57 2.73
C TRP A 45 -2.96 -9.17 2.63
N ALA A 46 -1.96 -8.37 2.28
CA ALA A 46 -0.56 -8.81 2.22
C ALA A 46 -0.04 -9.23 3.60
N MET A 47 -0.36 -8.47 4.66
CA MET A 47 0.00 -8.81 6.04
C MET A 47 -0.72 -10.08 6.52
N ALA A 48 -2.00 -10.24 6.20
CA ALA A 48 -2.77 -11.44 6.53
C ALA A 48 -2.20 -12.67 5.82
N ARG A 49 -1.87 -12.55 4.53
CA ARG A 49 -1.20 -13.61 3.76
C ARG A 49 0.18 -13.93 4.33
N LEU A 50 0.96 -12.92 4.70
CA LEU A 50 2.26 -13.12 5.34
C LEU A 50 2.10 -13.87 6.65
N ARG A 51 1.12 -13.50 7.49
CA ARG A 51 0.84 -14.19 8.77
C ARG A 51 0.52 -15.68 8.60
N ALA A 52 -0.12 -16.05 7.50
CA ALA A 52 -0.40 -17.45 7.17
C ALA A 52 0.82 -18.19 6.59
N HIS A 53 1.87 -17.48 6.16
CA HIS A 53 3.07 -18.10 5.59
C HIS A 53 3.93 -18.75 6.68
N PRO A 54 4.42 -19.99 6.48
CA PRO A 54 5.22 -20.70 7.48
C PRO A 54 6.51 -19.96 7.86
N ASP A 55 7.09 -19.20 6.92
CA ASP A 55 8.27 -18.37 7.21
C ASP A 55 7.98 -17.14 8.08
N ALA A 56 6.71 -16.73 8.24
CA ALA A 56 6.39 -15.67 9.18
C ALA A 56 6.63 -16.07 10.63
N ALA A 57 6.64 -17.36 10.96
CA ALA A 57 7.06 -17.84 12.28
C ALA A 57 8.56 -17.60 12.54
N LYS A 58 9.38 -17.45 11.49
CA LYS A 58 10.81 -17.14 11.60
C LYS A 58 11.05 -15.63 11.73
N LEU A 59 10.09 -14.82 11.29
CA LEU A 59 10.11 -13.36 11.44
C LEU A 59 9.68 -13.00 12.88
N ALA A 60 10.33 -12.02 13.49
CA ALA A 60 10.15 -11.61 14.91
C ALA A 60 10.57 -12.62 15.99
N GLY A 61 11.36 -13.64 15.64
CA GLY A 61 11.90 -14.61 16.61
C GLY A 61 10.85 -15.53 17.23
N GLY A 62 9.80 -15.89 16.47
CA GLY A 62 8.78 -16.85 16.91
C GLY A 62 7.64 -16.30 17.76
N ARG A 63 7.62 -14.99 18.05
CA ARG A 63 6.55 -14.34 18.83
C ARG A 63 5.40 -13.92 17.89
N ARG A 64 4.23 -14.53 18.08
CA ARG A 64 2.98 -14.23 17.35
C ARG A 64 2.14 -13.18 18.05
#